data_AF-A0A975NJ02-F1
#
_entry.id   AF-A0A975NJ02-F1
#
_cell.length_a   1.000
_cell.length_b   1.000
_cell.length_c   1.000
_cell.angle_alpha   90.00
_cell.angle_beta   90.00
_cell.angle_gamma   90.00
#
_symmetry.space_group_name_H-M   'P 1'
#
loop_
_entity.id
_entity.type
_entity.pdbx_description
1 polymer ?
#
loop_
_entity_poly.entity_id
_entity_poly.type
_entity_poly.pdbx_seq_one_letter_code
_entity_poly.pdbx_strand_id
1 'polypeptide(L)'
;MALLVDETAKGIALDRRALPECLHVPIAAVDEDAIGNYVGDVERVVSGRGLRKALLVTVPESAAIDPLLPISDHPNVGIFHARQQVWVHVAYKPYRAAYKRAFPDENIDGLILSHAMNRDTAAHKGFDFVRITPVSGVANLSSAFSEQWAKELHKPKLPVVTRRTGPPFIQYADLSDLMLMLDMMLGGGVMDAVNEGQKMLERKAQS
;
A
#
# COMPACT_ATOMS: atom_id res chain seq x y z
N MET A 1 -0.93 -2.53 -21.33
CA MET A 1 0.38 -3.20 -21.43
C MET A 1 0.39 -4.40 -20.50
N ALA A 2 1.23 -5.42 -20.72
CA ALA A 2 1.44 -6.47 -19.71
C ALA A 2 2.47 -5.95 -18.69
N LEU A 3 2.12 -5.95 -17.40
CA LEU A 3 3.04 -5.57 -16.34
C LEU A 3 4.10 -6.66 -16.12
N LEU A 4 5.29 -6.24 -15.70
CA LEU A 4 6.32 -7.13 -15.20
C LEU A 4 5.94 -7.65 -13.81
N VAL A 5 6.52 -8.79 -13.42
CA VAL A 5 6.43 -9.33 -12.07
C VAL A 5 7.76 -9.10 -11.36
N ASP A 6 7.72 -8.38 -10.23
CA ASP A 6 8.86 -8.29 -9.33
C ASP A 6 8.90 -9.57 -8.47
N GLU A 7 9.65 -10.57 -8.93
CA GLU A 7 9.76 -11.87 -8.26
C GLU A 7 10.27 -11.75 -6.81
N THR A 8 11.12 -10.75 -6.53
CA THR A 8 11.63 -10.51 -5.19
C THR A 8 10.54 -9.95 -4.29
N ALA A 9 9.77 -8.96 -4.76
CA ALA A 9 8.62 -8.43 -4.03
C ALA A 9 7.54 -9.50 -3.81
N LYS A 10 7.24 -10.28 -4.85
CA LYS A 10 6.27 -11.38 -4.81
C LYS A 10 6.67 -12.46 -3.80
N GLY A 11 7.93 -12.90 -3.82
CA GLY A 11 8.46 -13.85 -2.85
C GLY A 11 8.39 -13.33 -1.42
N ILE A 12 8.66 -12.03 -1.19
CA ILE A 12 8.49 -11.43 0.15
C ILE A 12 7.02 -11.49 0.60
N ALA A 13 6.06 -11.15 -0.27
CA ALA A 13 4.63 -11.17 0.07
C ALA A 13 4.11 -12.58 0.36
N LEU A 14 4.49 -13.56 -0.46
CA LEU A 14 4.10 -14.96 -0.28
C LEU A 14 4.78 -15.60 0.94
N ASP A 15 6.10 -15.59 0.97
CA ASP A 15 6.85 -16.46 1.89
C ASP A 15 7.02 -15.83 3.28
N ARG A 16 7.13 -14.51 3.36
CA ARG A 16 7.38 -13.81 4.63
C ARG A 16 6.13 -13.21 5.25
N ARG A 17 5.13 -12.87 4.44
CA ARG A 17 3.88 -12.25 4.90
C ARG A 17 2.68 -13.18 4.80
N ALA A 18 2.81 -14.33 4.13
CA ALA A 18 1.73 -15.29 3.91
C ALA A 18 0.47 -14.64 3.31
N LEU A 19 0.65 -13.61 2.46
CA LEU A 19 -0.44 -12.91 1.82
C LEU A 19 -0.83 -13.60 0.52
N PRO A 20 -2.11 -13.96 0.33
CA PRO A 20 -2.63 -14.45 -0.95
C PRO A 20 -2.36 -13.47 -2.09
N GLU A 21 -2.12 -13.98 -3.31
CA GLU A 21 -1.81 -13.14 -4.48
C GLU A 21 -2.90 -12.09 -4.78
N CYS A 22 -4.16 -12.41 -4.50
CA CYS A 22 -5.28 -11.47 -4.67
C CYS A 22 -5.21 -10.25 -3.71
N LEU A 23 -4.30 -10.26 -2.73
CA LEU A 23 -4.00 -9.15 -1.82
C LEU A 23 -2.60 -8.56 -2.04
N HIS A 24 -1.91 -8.91 -3.15
CA HIS A 24 -0.65 -8.26 -3.52
C HIS A 24 -0.93 -6.87 -4.07
N VAL A 25 -1.02 -5.89 -3.16
CA VAL A 25 -1.32 -4.50 -3.46
C VAL A 25 -0.03 -3.68 -3.46
N PRO A 26 0.44 -3.13 -4.60
CA PRO A 26 1.63 -2.28 -4.60
C PRO A 26 1.40 -0.99 -3.81
N ILE A 27 2.35 -0.64 -2.94
CA ILE A 27 2.28 0.57 -2.10
C ILE A 27 3.54 1.45 -2.13
N ALA A 28 4.66 0.92 -2.62
CA ALA A 28 5.90 1.67 -2.79
C ALA A 28 6.65 1.22 -4.06
N ALA A 29 7.40 2.14 -4.66
CA ALA A 29 8.18 1.92 -5.88
C ALA A 29 9.49 2.71 -5.83
N VAL A 30 10.57 2.15 -6.39
CA VAL A 30 11.90 2.77 -6.35
C VAL A 30 11.96 4.07 -7.16
N ASP A 31 11.22 4.16 -8.26
CA ASP A 31 11.14 5.32 -9.12
C ASP A 31 9.85 5.29 -9.98
N GLU A 32 9.72 6.26 -10.89
CA GLU A 32 8.61 6.34 -11.84
C GLU A 32 8.61 5.19 -12.86
N ASP A 33 9.79 4.71 -13.28
CA ASP A 33 9.90 3.61 -14.24
C ASP A 33 9.40 2.30 -13.62
N ALA A 34 9.67 2.06 -12.33
CA ALA A 34 9.13 0.93 -11.58
C ALA A 34 7.61 0.99 -11.47
N ILE A 35 7.01 2.18 -11.32
CA ILE A 35 5.54 2.33 -11.37
C ILE A 35 5.03 1.88 -12.75
N GLY A 36 5.63 2.38 -13.84
CA GLY A 36 5.25 2.01 -15.21
C GLY A 36 5.39 0.53 -15.51
N ASN A 37 6.44 -0.10 -14.98
CA ASN A 37 6.77 -1.50 -15.25
C ASN A 37 5.93 -2.49 -14.43
N TYR A 38 5.66 -2.19 -13.16
CA TYR A 38 5.12 -3.17 -12.20
C TYR A 38 3.74 -2.82 -11.63
N VAL A 39 3.27 -1.58 -11.77
CA VAL A 39 2.01 -1.12 -11.16
C VAL A 39 0.97 -0.77 -12.21
N GLY A 40 1.29 0.09 -13.17
CA GLY A 40 0.31 0.59 -14.13
C GLY A 40 0.82 1.74 -14.97
N ASP A 41 -0.01 2.20 -15.89
CA ASP A 41 0.33 3.27 -16.82
C ASP A 41 0.28 4.63 -16.10
N VAL A 42 1.37 5.40 -16.17
CA VAL A 42 1.40 6.79 -15.67
C VAL A 42 0.58 7.67 -16.61
N GLU A 43 -0.70 7.83 -16.29
CA GLU A 43 -1.68 8.58 -17.09
C GLU A 43 -1.36 10.08 -17.12
N ARG A 44 -1.04 10.65 -15.94
CA ARG A 44 -0.86 12.10 -15.81
C ARG A 44 0.03 12.47 -14.63
N VAL A 45 0.83 13.52 -14.80
CA VAL A 45 1.57 14.15 -13.69
C VAL A 45 0.65 15.13 -12.98
N VAL A 46 0.45 14.92 -11.67
CA VAL A 46 -0.43 15.71 -10.81
C VAL A 46 0.32 16.49 -9.73
N SER A 47 1.64 16.68 -9.85
CA SER A 47 2.46 17.48 -8.90
C SER A 47 2.47 18.99 -9.18
N GLY A 48 2.16 19.42 -10.41
CA GLY A 48 2.14 20.85 -10.79
C GLY A 48 3.16 21.12 -11.88
N ARG A 49 3.25 22.37 -12.36
CA ARG A 49 4.18 22.71 -13.45
C ARG A 49 5.63 22.40 -13.04
N GLY A 50 6.33 21.65 -13.90
CA GLY A 50 7.78 21.41 -13.78
C GLY A 50 8.23 20.40 -12.73
N LEU A 51 7.32 19.74 -12.00
CA LEU A 51 7.66 18.71 -11.01
C LEU A 51 7.02 17.38 -11.42
N ARG A 52 7.80 16.30 -11.49
CA ARG A 52 7.32 14.90 -11.61
C ARG A 52 7.44 14.19 -10.26
N LYS A 53 6.58 14.60 -9.33
CA LYS A 53 6.62 14.17 -7.92
C LYS A 53 5.29 13.65 -7.41
N ALA A 54 4.24 13.72 -8.22
CA ALA A 54 2.96 13.10 -7.97
C ALA A 54 2.35 12.67 -9.30
N LEU A 55 1.89 11.43 -9.36
CA LEU A 55 1.51 10.72 -10.56
C LEU A 55 0.12 10.14 -10.35
N LEU A 56 -0.76 10.34 -11.33
CA LEU A 56 -1.98 9.57 -11.47
C LEU A 56 -1.65 8.35 -12.32
N VAL A 57 -1.85 7.17 -11.74
CA VAL A 57 -1.50 5.88 -12.32
C VAL A 57 -2.79 5.11 -12.57
N THR A 58 -2.96 4.62 -13.79
CA THR A 58 -4.04 3.71 -14.16
C THR A 58 -3.54 2.28 -14.08
N VAL A 59 -4.10 1.51 -13.15
CA VAL A 59 -3.73 0.11 -12.88
C VAL A 59 -4.62 -0.82 -13.70
N PRO A 60 -4.11 -1.89 -14.33
CA PRO A 60 -4.91 -2.87 -15.05
C PRO A 60 -5.96 -3.55 -14.16
N GLU A 61 -6.93 -4.21 -14.78
CA GLU A 61 -7.95 -4.95 -14.04
C GLU A 61 -7.26 -6.12 -13.31
N SER A 62 -7.43 -6.17 -11.99
CA SER A 62 -6.82 -7.19 -11.13
C SER A 62 -7.78 -8.36 -10.95
N ALA A 63 -7.24 -9.52 -10.58
CA ALA A 63 -8.07 -10.65 -10.17
C ALA A 63 -8.95 -10.26 -8.98
N ALA A 64 -10.19 -10.77 -8.98
CA ALA A 64 -11.09 -10.57 -7.85
C ALA A 64 -10.45 -11.09 -6.56
N ILE A 65 -10.67 -10.36 -5.47
CA ILE A 65 -10.31 -10.84 -4.13
C ILE A 65 -11.13 -12.10 -3.86
N ASP A 66 -10.46 -13.13 -3.34
CA ASP A 66 -11.10 -14.40 -3.02
C ASP A 66 -12.28 -14.15 -2.06
N PRO A 67 -13.53 -14.43 -2.45
CA PRO A 67 -14.72 -14.14 -1.64
C PRO A 67 -14.76 -14.96 -0.34
N LEU A 68 -13.95 -16.00 -0.23
CA LEU A 68 -13.78 -16.77 1.00
C LEU A 68 -12.90 -16.06 2.03
N LEU A 69 -12.16 -15.01 1.67
CA LEU A 69 -11.42 -14.19 2.63
C LEU A 69 -12.37 -13.17 3.26
N PRO A 70 -12.52 -13.07 4.59
CA PRO A 70 -13.40 -12.08 5.21
C PRO A 70 -13.09 -10.63 4.81
N ILE A 71 -11.84 -10.33 4.45
CA ILE A 71 -11.46 -9.03 3.91
C ILE A 71 -12.24 -8.63 2.65
N SER A 72 -12.76 -9.60 1.87
CA SER A 72 -13.57 -9.36 0.67
C SER A 72 -14.88 -8.64 0.95
N ASP A 73 -15.41 -8.77 2.16
CA ASP A 73 -16.71 -8.22 2.54
C ASP A 73 -16.58 -6.79 3.10
N HIS A 74 -15.35 -6.30 3.27
CA HIS A 74 -15.12 -4.97 3.82
C HIS A 74 -15.65 -3.90 2.85
N PRO A 75 -16.44 -2.91 3.32
CA PRO A 75 -17.05 -1.90 2.44
C PRO A 75 -16.03 -1.12 1.61
N ASN A 76 -14.81 -0.95 2.15
CA ASN A 76 -13.72 -0.22 1.50
C ASN A 76 -12.77 -1.11 0.67
N VAL A 77 -13.04 -2.41 0.50
CA VAL A 77 -12.08 -3.35 -0.13
C VAL A 77 -11.70 -2.96 -1.56
N GLY A 78 -12.58 -2.24 -2.26
CA GLY A 78 -12.31 -1.71 -3.61
C GLY A 78 -11.08 -0.81 -3.68
N ILE A 79 -10.61 -0.26 -2.56
CA ILE A 79 -9.41 0.56 -2.50
C ILE A 79 -8.16 -0.23 -2.93
N PHE A 80 -8.05 -1.52 -2.64
CA PHE A 80 -6.83 -2.31 -2.91
C PHE A 80 -6.43 -2.28 -4.38
N HIS A 81 -7.38 -2.56 -5.26
CA HIS A 81 -7.18 -2.64 -6.70
C HIS A 81 -7.90 -1.52 -7.46
N ALA A 82 -8.04 -0.36 -6.81
CA ALA A 82 -8.62 0.83 -7.42
C ALA A 82 -7.93 1.14 -8.76
N ARG A 83 -8.75 1.32 -9.81
CA ARG A 83 -8.30 1.52 -11.19
C ARG A 83 -7.41 2.74 -11.37
N GLN A 84 -7.68 3.80 -10.63
CA GLN A 84 -6.90 5.02 -10.63
C GLN A 84 -6.30 5.23 -9.24
N GLN A 85 -5.00 5.49 -9.20
CA GLN A 85 -4.24 5.59 -7.96
C GLN A 85 -3.32 6.81 -8.02
N VAL A 86 -3.14 7.49 -6.89
CA VAL A 86 -2.16 8.57 -6.79
C VAL A 86 -0.92 8.07 -6.09
N TRP A 87 0.22 8.25 -6.76
CA TRP A 87 1.54 7.92 -6.27
C TRP A 87 2.35 9.19 -6.12
N VAL A 88 3.00 9.39 -4.97
CA VAL A 88 3.75 10.61 -4.67
C VAL A 88 5.16 10.28 -4.25
N HIS A 89 6.09 11.15 -4.63
CA HIS A 89 7.46 11.08 -4.17
C HIS A 89 7.48 11.30 -2.65
N VAL A 90 8.27 10.56 -1.89
CA VAL A 90 8.30 10.57 -0.40
C VAL A 90 8.54 11.96 0.20
N ALA A 91 9.34 12.80 -0.48
CA ALA A 91 9.60 14.19 -0.10
C ALA A 91 8.57 15.23 -0.60
N TYR A 92 7.55 14.83 -1.37
CA TYR A 92 6.58 15.76 -1.98
C TYR A 92 5.48 16.13 -0.99
N LYS A 93 5.55 17.35 -0.44
CA LYS A 93 4.59 17.84 0.58
C LYS A 93 3.19 18.21 0.07
N PRO A 94 3.00 18.78 -1.14
CA PRO A 94 1.67 19.19 -1.60
C PRO A 94 0.84 18.02 -2.19
N TYR A 95 0.88 16.84 -1.57
CA TYR A 95 0.16 15.65 -2.05
C TYR A 95 -1.37 15.78 -1.94
N ARG A 96 -1.91 16.54 -0.96
CA ARG A 96 -3.36 16.82 -0.92
C ARG A 96 -3.84 17.62 -2.12
N ALA A 97 -3.07 18.62 -2.55
CA ALA A 97 -3.38 19.39 -3.75
C ALA A 97 -3.17 18.57 -5.04
N ALA A 98 -2.27 17.58 -5.03
CA ALA A 98 -2.13 16.63 -6.13
C ALA A 98 -3.34 15.69 -6.23
N TYR A 99 -3.79 15.14 -5.10
CA TYR A 99 -4.97 14.28 -5.04
C TYR A 99 -6.21 15.00 -5.56
N LYS A 100 -6.49 16.23 -5.09
CA LYS A 100 -7.63 17.03 -5.59
C LYS A 100 -7.55 17.36 -7.09
N ARG A 101 -6.36 17.34 -7.69
CA ARG A 101 -6.20 17.51 -9.15
C ARG A 101 -6.38 16.19 -9.90
N ALA A 102 -6.03 15.08 -9.28
CA ALA A 102 -6.29 13.74 -9.83
C ALA A 102 -7.80 13.46 -9.86
N PHE A 103 -8.48 13.78 -8.76
CA PHE A 103 -9.91 13.51 -8.53
C PHE A 103 -10.65 14.81 -8.13
N PRO A 104 -10.97 15.69 -9.10
CA PRO A 104 -11.60 16.97 -8.81
C PRO A 104 -13.03 16.85 -8.27
N ASP A 105 -13.71 15.75 -8.59
CA ASP A 105 -15.11 15.49 -8.21
C ASP A 105 -15.24 14.73 -6.87
N GLU A 106 -14.13 14.24 -6.31
CA GLU A 106 -14.14 13.56 -5.01
C GLU A 106 -14.13 14.56 -3.85
N ASN A 107 -15.10 14.40 -2.94
CA ASN A 107 -15.07 15.11 -1.66
C ASN A 107 -14.22 14.36 -0.63
N ILE A 108 -13.06 14.93 -0.32
CA ILE A 108 -12.13 14.41 0.70
C ILE A 108 -12.10 15.25 1.98
N ASP A 109 -13.13 16.07 2.21
CA ASP A 109 -13.25 16.85 3.44
C ASP A 109 -13.52 15.93 4.63
N GLY A 110 -12.83 16.19 5.74
CA GLY A 110 -12.82 15.28 6.90
C GLY A 110 -11.91 14.05 6.76
N LEU A 111 -11.36 13.78 5.57
CA LEU A 111 -10.41 12.70 5.34
C LEU A 111 -8.96 13.16 5.40
N ILE A 112 -8.10 12.30 5.95
CA ILE A 112 -6.65 12.39 5.91
C ILE A 112 -6.17 11.62 4.69
N LEU A 113 -5.24 12.20 3.92
CA LEU A 113 -4.52 11.45 2.90
C LEU A 113 -3.28 10.87 3.55
N SER A 114 -3.27 9.56 3.75
CA SER A 114 -2.16 8.83 4.32
C SER A 114 -1.29 8.23 3.23
N HIS A 115 0.00 8.05 3.53
CA HIS A 115 0.87 7.24 2.68
C HIS A 115 0.63 5.78 3.07
N ALA A 116 0.33 4.92 2.10
CA ALA A 116 0.06 3.51 2.36
C ALA A 116 1.28 2.84 3.03
N MET A 117 2.49 3.19 2.58
CA MET A 117 3.72 2.98 3.36
C MET A 117 4.18 4.29 4.00
N ASN A 118 4.59 4.24 5.27
CA ASN A 118 5.27 5.36 5.92
C ASN A 118 6.46 5.87 5.08
N ARG A 119 6.49 7.17 4.79
CA ARG A 119 7.50 7.78 3.90
C ARG A 119 8.95 7.64 4.38
N ASP A 120 9.18 7.64 5.70
CA ASP A 120 10.54 7.54 6.26
C ASP A 120 11.03 6.08 6.13
N THR A 121 10.11 5.13 6.30
CA THR A 121 10.35 3.70 6.05
C THR A 121 10.61 3.44 4.56
N ALA A 122 9.82 4.05 3.67
CA ALA A 122 10.02 3.96 2.23
C ALA A 122 11.40 4.51 1.83
N ALA A 123 11.76 5.71 2.29
CA ALA A 123 13.08 6.30 2.03
C ALA A 123 14.22 5.43 2.58
N HIS A 124 14.09 4.86 3.78
CA HIS A 124 15.08 3.95 4.35
C HIS A 124 15.27 2.67 3.52
N LYS A 125 14.19 2.18 2.89
CA LYS A 125 14.20 1.02 2.01
C LYS A 125 14.61 1.32 0.57
N GLY A 126 14.85 2.59 0.23
CA GLY A 126 15.21 3.03 -1.13
C GLY A 126 14.02 3.18 -2.08
N PHE A 127 12.81 3.36 -1.56
CA PHE A 127 11.63 3.66 -2.38
C PHE A 127 11.37 5.17 -2.44
N ASP A 128 11.44 5.76 -3.63
CA ASP A 128 11.20 7.18 -3.82
C ASP A 128 9.71 7.52 -3.92
N PHE A 129 8.87 6.58 -4.35
CA PHE A 129 7.43 6.80 -4.51
C PHE A 129 6.61 5.89 -3.61
N VAL A 130 5.53 6.46 -3.09
CA VAL A 130 4.55 5.77 -2.25
C VAL A 130 3.14 6.07 -2.73
N ARG A 131 2.26 5.07 -2.65
CA ARG A 131 0.83 5.24 -2.90
C ARG A 131 0.20 6.04 -1.78
N ILE A 132 -0.71 6.95 -2.10
CA ILE A 132 -1.57 7.61 -1.11
C ILE A 132 -2.99 7.05 -1.12
N THR A 133 -3.61 7.04 0.05
CA THR A 133 -4.98 6.57 0.26
C THR A 133 -5.75 7.54 1.17
N PRO A 134 -7.00 7.90 0.84
CA PRO A 134 -7.86 8.63 1.77
C PRO A 134 -8.31 7.70 2.90
N VAL A 135 -8.22 8.18 4.14
CA VAL A 135 -8.63 7.48 5.37
C VAL A 135 -9.27 8.46 6.34
N SER A 136 -10.10 7.97 7.26
CA SER A 136 -10.60 8.76 8.37
C SER A 136 -9.46 9.19 9.31
N GLY A 137 -9.68 10.26 10.07
CA GLY A 137 -8.72 10.70 11.09
C GLY A 137 -8.47 9.66 12.20
N VAL A 138 -9.39 8.72 12.38
CA VAL A 138 -9.34 7.69 13.43
C VAL A 138 -8.40 6.54 13.02
N ALA A 139 -8.45 6.07 11.77
CA ALA A 139 -7.54 5.03 11.30
C ALA A 139 -6.07 5.48 11.27
N ASN A 140 -5.82 6.77 10.98
CA ASN A 140 -4.46 7.32 10.93
C ASN A 140 -3.75 7.38 12.31
N LEU A 141 -4.50 7.46 13.41
CA LEU A 141 -3.91 7.36 14.75
C LEU A 141 -3.47 5.92 15.07
N SER A 142 -4.19 4.95 14.52
CA SER A 142 -3.93 3.53 14.71
C SER A 142 -2.75 3.04 13.87
N SER A 143 -2.56 3.59 12.66
CA SER A 143 -1.38 3.31 11.84
C SER A 143 -0.10 3.84 12.47
N ALA A 144 -0.11 5.03 13.08
CA ALA A 144 1.05 5.54 13.83
C ALA A 144 1.47 4.61 14.99
N PHE A 145 0.50 3.92 15.61
CA PHE A 145 0.75 2.92 16.65
C PHE A 145 1.36 1.63 16.07
N SER A 146 0.85 1.17 14.92
CA SER A 146 1.42 0.05 14.17
C SER A 146 2.80 0.36 13.59
N GLU A 147 3.08 1.61 13.22
CA GLU A 147 4.40 2.06 12.77
C GLU A 147 5.43 2.02 13.89
N GLN A 148 5.05 2.36 15.12
CA GLN A 148 5.91 2.21 16.29
C GLN A 148 6.23 0.73 16.53
N TRP A 149 5.24 -0.15 16.37
CA TRP A 149 5.43 -1.59 16.45
C TRP A 149 6.30 -2.16 15.32
N ALA A 150 6.08 -1.76 14.07
CA ALA A 150 6.92 -2.14 12.94
C ALA A 150 8.36 -1.70 13.15
N LYS A 151 8.60 -0.51 13.74
CA LYS A 151 9.94 -0.06 14.14
C LYS A 151 10.55 -0.90 15.29
N GLU A 152 9.73 -1.37 16.23
CA GLU A 152 10.18 -2.19 17.36
C GLU A 152 10.49 -3.65 16.97
N LEU A 153 9.73 -4.24 16.04
CA LEU A 153 9.97 -5.59 15.51
C LEU A 153 10.96 -5.65 14.34
N HIS A 154 11.01 -4.62 13.48
CA HIS A 154 11.98 -4.55 12.38
C HIS A 154 13.34 -3.98 12.82
N LYS A 155 13.79 -4.28 14.04
CA LYS A 155 15.23 -4.34 14.32
C LYS A 155 15.73 -5.73 13.92
N PRO A 156 16.38 -5.92 12.75
CA PRO A 156 16.85 -7.24 12.37
C PRO A 156 17.98 -7.63 13.34
N LYS A 157 17.77 -8.69 14.14
CA LYS A 157 18.83 -9.28 14.99
C LYS A 157 19.71 -10.29 14.23
N LEU A 158 19.40 -10.58 12.97
CA LEU A 158 20.15 -11.54 12.16
C LEU A 158 20.34 -11.01 10.73
N PRO A 159 21.51 -11.29 10.10
CA PRO A 159 21.72 -10.96 8.70
C PRO A 159 20.71 -11.73 7.85
N VAL A 160 19.98 -10.99 7.01
CA VAL A 160 19.01 -11.54 6.08
C VAL A 160 19.74 -12.51 5.16
N VAL A 161 19.45 -13.81 5.28
CA VAL A 161 19.91 -14.82 4.33
C VAL A 161 19.23 -14.51 2.99
N THR A 162 19.98 -13.88 2.08
CA THR A 162 19.56 -13.61 0.70
C THR A 162 20.02 -14.75 -0.21
N ARG A 163 19.07 -15.55 -0.70
CA ARG A 163 19.24 -16.30 -1.95
C ARG A 163 18.04 -16.09 -2.86
N ARG A 164 17.99 -14.93 -3.52
CA ARG A 164 17.94 -14.70 -4.99
C ARG A 164 17.52 -13.25 -5.30
N THR A 165 18.21 -12.65 -6.27
CA THR A 165 17.95 -11.40 -7.03
C THR A 165 17.67 -10.10 -6.26
N GLY A 166 18.70 -9.27 -6.03
CA GLY A 166 18.62 -7.81 -5.83
C GLY A 166 17.68 -7.28 -4.73
N PRO A 167 17.68 -5.96 -4.47
CA PRO A 167 16.55 -5.32 -3.80
C PRO A 167 15.33 -5.27 -4.73
N PRO A 168 14.09 -5.32 -4.21
CA PRO A 168 12.89 -5.24 -5.03
C PRO A 168 12.67 -3.81 -5.59
N PHE A 169 12.05 -3.72 -6.76
CA PHE A 169 11.66 -2.46 -7.43
C PHE A 169 10.35 -1.90 -6.89
N ILE A 170 9.46 -2.76 -6.39
CA ILE A 170 8.22 -2.37 -5.70
C ILE A 170 8.10 -3.06 -4.34
N GLN A 171 7.20 -2.55 -3.50
CA GLN A 171 6.77 -3.29 -2.31
C GLN A 171 5.25 -3.47 -2.32
N TYR A 172 4.82 -4.71 -2.09
CA TYR A 172 3.44 -5.01 -1.75
C TYR A 172 3.13 -4.64 -0.29
N ALA A 173 1.88 -4.29 -0.05
CA ALA A 173 1.31 -4.06 1.27
C ALA A 173 1.54 -5.27 2.18
N ASP A 174 1.90 -5.01 3.44
CA ASP A 174 1.67 -5.99 4.49
C ASP A 174 0.29 -5.80 5.13
N LEU A 175 -0.06 -6.66 6.10
CA LEU A 175 -1.37 -6.63 6.74
C LEU A 175 -1.68 -5.27 7.37
N SER A 176 -0.71 -4.60 7.99
CA SER A 176 -0.92 -3.28 8.61
C SER A 176 -1.21 -2.21 7.56
N ASP A 177 -0.49 -2.26 6.43
CA ASP A 177 -0.75 -1.37 5.29
C ASP A 177 -2.16 -1.59 4.72
N LEU A 178 -2.58 -2.86 4.54
CA LEU A 178 -3.92 -3.22 4.07
C LEU A 178 -5.01 -2.72 5.02
N MET A 179 -4.84 -2.89 6.34
CA MET A 179 -5.81 -2.42 7.33
C MET A 179 -5.94 -0.89 7.34
N LEU A 180 -4.81 -0.16 7.21
CA LEU A 180 -4.82 1.29 7.04
C LEU A 180 -5.62 1.67 5.79
N MET A 181 -5.36 1.00 4.66
CA MET A 181 -6.07 1.27 3.41
C MET A 181 -7.57 1.01 3.51
N LEU A 182 -8.00 0.03 4.33
CA LEU A 182 -9.43 -0.24 4.60
C LEU A 182 -10.08 0.79 5.51
N ASP A 183 -9.34 1.76 6.04
CA ASP A 183 -9.84 2.71 7.05
C ASP A 183 -10.29 2.02 8.35
N MET A 184 -9.60 0.94 8.73
CA MET A 184 -9.90 0.23 9.96
C MET A 184 -9.26 0.90 11.17
N MET A 185 -10.09 1.17 12.18
CA MET A 185 -9.62 1.54 13.50
C MET A 185 -9.17 0.27 14.24
N LEU A 186 -7.87 0.13 14.51
CA LEU A 186 -7.40 -0.95 15.37
C LEU A 186 -7.66 -0.54 16.82
N GLY A 187 -8.55 -1.26 17.51
CA GLY A 187 -8.81 -1.10 18.93
C GLY A 187 -7.74 -1.80 19.80
N GLY A 188 -7.81 -1.60 21.12
CA GLY A 188 -7.35 -2.59 22.11
C GLY A 188 -5.85 -2.81 22.31
N GLY A 189 -4.98 -2.14 21.56
CA GLY A 189 -3.53 -2.36 21.63
C GLY A 189 -3.03 -3.28 20.52
N VAL A 190 -1.72 -3.39 20.40
CA VAL A 190 -1.03 -3.98 19.23
C VAL A 190 -1.50 -5.40 18.91
N MET A 191 -1.75 -6.23 19.93
CA MET A 191 -2.09 -7.64 19.73
C MET A 191 -3.51 -7.85 19.21
N ASP A 192 -4.45 -6.99 19.61
CA ASP A 192 -5.85 -7.08 19.16
C ASP A 192 -5.95 -6.70 17.69
N ALA A 193 -5.23 -5.65 17.28
CA ALA A 193 -5.05 -5.26 15.89
C ALA A 193 -4.55 -6.41 14.99
N VAL A 194 -3.49 -7.09 15.44
CA VAL A 194 -2.88 -8.20 14.69
C VAL A 194 -3.84 -9.37 14.59
N ASN A 195 -4.53 -9.71 15.68
CA ASN A 195 -5.51 -10.80 15.69
C ASN A 195 -6.71 -10.50 14.77
N GLU A 196 -7.21 -9.27 14.76
CA GLU A 196 -8.29 -8.84 13.87
C GLU A 196 -7.85 -8.92 12.40
N GLY A 197 -6.67 -8.40 12.08
CA GLY A 197 -6.14 -8.49 10.71
C GLY A 197 -5.88 -9.93 10.26
N GLN A 198 -5.37 -10.80 11.13
CA GLN A 198 -5.15 -12.21 10.79
C GLN A 198 -6.46 -12.94 10.49
N LYS A 199 -7.51 -12.71 11.28
CA LYS A 199 -8.85 -13.26 11.00
C LYS A 199 -9.39 -12.85 9.63
N MET A 200 -9.00 -11.69 9.11
CA MET A 200 -9.41 -11.24 7.77
C MET A 200 -8.76 -12.04 6.62
N LEU A 201 -7.66 -12.74 6.92
CA LEU A 201 -6.95 -13.61 5.98
C LEU A 201 -7.31 -15.09 6.16
N GLU A 202 -8.01 -15.45 7.22
CA GLU A 202 -8.50 -16.81 7.47
C GLU A 202 -9.70 -17.11 6.58
N ARG A 203 -9.56 -18.06 5.65
CA ARG A 203 -10.66 -18.46 4.77
C ARG A 203 -11.88 -18.93 5.58
N LYS A 204 -13.05 -18.39 5.22
CA LYS A 204 -14.36 -18.85 5.68
C LYS A 204 -14.56 -20.33 5.33
N ALA A 205 -15.32 -21.05 6.15
CA ALA A 205 -15.76 -22.40 5.79
C ALA A 205 -16.61 -22.35 4.51
N GLN A 206 -16.39 -23.29 3.60
CA GLN A 206 -17.25 -23.48 2.44
C GLN A 206 -18.57 -24.08 2.94
N SER A 207 -19.65 -23.29 2.91
CA SER A 207 -21.02 -23.73 3.21
C SER A 207 -21.68 -24.40 2.01
#